data_AF-A0A1J5V6A6-F1
#
_entry.id   AF-A0A1J5V6A6-F1
#
_cell.length_a   1.000
_cell.length_b   1.000
_cell.length_c   1.000
_cell.angle_alpha   90.00
_cell.angle_beta   90.00
_cell.angle_gamma   90.00
#
_symmetry.space_group_name_H-M   'P 1'
#
loop_
_entity.id
_entity.type
_entity.pdbx_description
1 polymer ?
#
loop_
_entity_poly.entity_id
_entity_poly.type
_entity_poly.pdbx_seq_one_letter_code
_entity_poly.pdbx_strand_id
1 'polypeptide(L)'
;MEAFERGGRDLWEHMNDPRDPADVTALVVEACRVKDRLDRLHRMATRDDREWGRLLPTDMEGEFVLQVGGVLREQRQTETVFKQLIVEIARRRSEYDDDGEDEEGGLSDL
;
A
#
# COMPACT_ATOMS: atom_id res chain seq x y z
N MET A 1 14.89 -8.72 9.86
CA MET A 1 13.52 -8.31 9.51
C MET A 1 13.58 -6.81 9.29
N GLU A 2 13.20 -6.34 8.10
CA GLU A 2 13.22 -4.90 7.82
C GLU A 2 12.36 -4.15 8.85
N ALA A 3 12.87 -3.05 9.39
CA ALA A 3 12.14 -2.29 10.40
C ALA A 3 11.11 -1.37 9.71
N PHE A 4 9.82 -1.75 9.75
CA PHE A 4 8.72 -0.86 9.37
C PHE A 4 8.74 0.43 10.21
N GLU A 5 8.26 1.56 9.67
CA GLU A 5 7.95 2.74 10.47
C GLU A 5 6.65 2.52 11.27
N ARG A 6 6.15 3.55 11.97
CA ARG A 6 4.97 3.40 12.84
C ARG A 6 3.76 2.86 12.08
N GLY A 7 3.43 3.43 10.91
CA GLY A 7 2.24 3.05 10.16
C GLY A 7 2.29 1.61 9.65
N GLY A 8 3.43 1.18 9.14
CA GLY A 8 3.67 -0.18 8.68
C GLY A 8 3.68 -1.20 9.82
N ARG A 9 4.24 -0.85 10.99
CA ARG A 9 4.15 -1.70 12.19
C ARG A 9 2.71 -1.87 12.67
N ASP A 10 1.98 -0.77 12.79
CA ASP A 10 0.58 -0.80 13.21
C ASP A 10 -0.26 -1.66 12.23
N LEU A 11 0.01 -1.57 10.93
CA LEU A 11 -0.65 -2.41 9.92
C LEU A 11 -0.27 -3.88 10.05
N TRP A 12 1.03 -4.18 10.21
CA TRP A 12 1.54 -5.54 10.38
C TRP A 12 0.91 -6.24 11.58
N GLU A 13 0.82 -5.57 12.72
CA GLU A 13 0.22 -6.10 13.95
C GLU A 13 -1.22 -6.56 13.78
N HIS A 14 -1.97 -5.92 12.88
CA HIS A 14 -3.39 -6.23 12.64
C HIS A 14 -3.62 -7.14 11.44
N MET A 15 -2.69 -7.16 10.47
CA MET A 15 -2.88 -7.90 9.22
C MET A 15 -2.11 -9.21 9.18
N ASN A 16 -1.00 -9.38 9.90
CA ASN A 16 -0.21 -10.60 9.81
C ASN A 16 -0.97 -11.81 10.40
N ASP A 17 -1.15 -12.85 9.60
CA ASP A 17 -1.72 -14.13 10.02
C ASP A 17 -0.69 -15.26 9.82
N PRO A 18 -0.30 -16.02 10.86
CA PRO A 18 0.62 -17.15 10.72
C PRO A 18 0.14 -18.27 9.78
N ARG A 19 -1.15 -18.29 9.45
CA ARG A 19 -1.75 -19.25 8.50
C ARG A 19 -1.59 -18.82 7.05
N ASP A 20 -1.22 -17.56 6.81
CA ASP A 20 -1.05 -17.05 5.45
C ASP A 20 0.02 -17.87 4.69
N PRO A 21 -0.28 -18.28 3.45
CA PRO A 21 0.74 -18.72 2.52
C PRO A 21 1.85 -17.66 2.34
N ALA A 22 3.05 -18.11 1.95
CA ALA A 22 4.23 -17.25 1.89
C ALA A 22 4.07 -16.06 0.93
N ASP A 23 3.31 -16.24 -0.16
CA ASP A 23 3.00 -15.19 -1.13
C ASP A 23 2.03 -14.14 -0.54
N VAL A 24 1.04 -14.54 0.25
CA VAL A 24 0.14 -13.63 0.96
C VAL A 24 0.90 -12.86 2.04
N THR A 25 1.75 -13.55 2.80
CA THR A 25 2.65 -12.91 3.77
C THR A 25 3.52 -11.84 3.09
N ALA A 26 4.06 -12.12 1.90
CA ALA A 26 4.85 -11.16 1.14
C ALA A 26 4.01 -9.93 0.72
N LEU A 27 2.76 -10.12 0.29
CA LEU A 27 1.86 -9.01 -0.02
C LEU A 27 1.56 -8.14 1.21
N VAL A 28 1.38 -8.75 2.38
CA VAL A 28 1.20 -8.02 3.65
C VAL A 28 2.43 -7.18 3.98
N VAL A 29 3.64 -7.73 3.81
CA VAL A 29 4.90 -6.98 3.99
C VAL A 29 4.98 -5.79 3.04
N GLU A 30 4.64 -5.96 1.76
CA GLU A 30 4.62 -4.86 0.80
C GLU A 30 3.56 -3.81 1.15
N ALA A 31 2.37 -4.22 1.60
CA ALA A 31 1.34 -3.29 2.06
C ALA A 31 1.83 -2.42 3.23
N CYS A 32 2.60 -3.00 4.15
CA CYS A 32 3.22 -2.26 5.27
C CYS A 32 4.24 -1.22 4.76
N ARG A 33 5.11 -1.59 3.80
CA ARG A 33 6.08 -0.66 3.19
C ARG A 33 5.40 0.47 2.43
N VAL A 34 4.32 0.16 1.70
CA VAL A 34 3.52 1.15 0.96
C VAL A 34 2.80 2.09 1.93
N LYS A 35 2.29 1.57 3.06
CA LYS A 35 1.71 2.40 4.12
C LYS A 35 2.74 3.38 4.70
N ASP A 36 3.95 2.93 5.00
CA ASP A 36 5.02 3.83 5.45
C ASP A 36 5.37 4.90 4.40
N ARG A 37 5.34 4.54 3.10
CA ARG A 37 5.52 5.53 2.02
C ARG A 37 4.39 6.55 1.99
N LEU A 38 3.14 6.14 2.15
CA LEU A 38 1.99 7.05 2.25
C LEU A 38 2.12 8.01 3.43
N ASP A 39 2.58 7.55 4.59
CA ASP A 39 2.78 8.42 5.76
C ASP A 39 3.90 9.44 5.56
N ARG A 40 4.96 9.06 4.83
CA ARG A 40 6.00 10.02 4.42
C ARG A 40 5.44 11.06 3.44
N LEU A 41 4.72 10.63 2.41
CA LEU A 41 4.12 11.53 1.41
C LEU A 41 3.09 12.47 2.05
N HIS A 42 2.26 11.96 2.96
CA HIS A 42 1.31 12.77 3.71
C HIS A 42 2.01 13.81 4.59
N ARG A 43 3.09 13.44 5.29
CA ARG A 43 3.91 14.41 6.06
C ARG A 43 4.53 15.47 5.17
N MET A 44 5.02 15.10 3.98
CA MET A 44 5.58 16.04 3.01
C MET A 44 4.50 16.99 2.47
N ALA A 45 3.28 16.51 2.28
CA ALA A 45 2.15 17.32 1.80
C ALA A 45 1.50 18.18 2.89
N THR A 46 1.79 17.96 4.18
CA THR A 46 1.14 18.66 5.30
C THR A 46 2.06 19.55 6.12
N ARG A 47 3.38 19.35 6.08
CA ARG A 47 4.35 20.22 6.76
C ARG A 47 4.88 21.31 5.83
N ASP A 48 4.31 22.49 5.99
CA ASP A 48 4.79 23.81 5.52
C ASP A 48 4.84 24.00 4.01
N ASP A 49 3.74 24.52 3.48
CA ASP A 49 3.37 24.44 2.07
C ASP A 49 3.40 25.84 1.43
N ARG A 50 4.44 26.65 1.71
CA ARG A 50 4.68 27.88 0.91
C ARG A 50 5.33 27.58 -0.45
N GLU A 51 5.69 26.33 -0.72
CA GLU A 51 6.38 25.90 -1.94
C GLU A 51 5.67 24.69 -2.59
N TRP A 52 4.44 24.89 -3.06
CA TRP A 52 3.66 23.88 -3.80
C TRP A 52 4.23 23.51 -5.17
N GLY A 53 5.32 24.16 -5.60
CA GLY A 53 5.93 23.89 -6.88
C GLY A 53 7.29 24.54 -7.05
N ARG A 54 8.09 23.94 -7.93
CA ARG A 54 9.37 24.50 -8.37
C ARG A 54 9.13 25.30 -9.64
N LEU A 55 9.56 26.56 -9.68
CA LEU A 55 9.67 27.31 -10.93
C LEU A 55 10.89 26.79 -11.68
N LEU A 56 10.66 26.22 -12.85
CA LEU A 56 11.71 25.77 -13.77
C LEU A 56 11.82 26.79 -14.90
N PRO A 57 13.02 27.30 -15.21
CA PRO A 57 13.20 28.15 -16.39
C PRO A 57 12.92 27.35 -17.67
N THR A 58 12.35 27.99 -18.68
CA THR A 58 12.24 27.42 -20.04
C THR A 58 13.34 27.98 -20.94
N ASP A 59 13.41 27.47 -22.17
CA ASP A 59 14.34 27.99 -23.19
C ASP A 59 13.94 29.38 -23.72
N MET A 60 12.76 29.90 -23.32
CA MET A 60 12.30 31.25 -23.67
C MET A 60 12.50 32.22 -22.50
N GLU A 61 13.17 33.33 -22.80
CA GLU A 61 13.52 34.34 -21.81
C GLU A 61 12.25 34.99 -21.22
N GLY A 62 12.12 34.92 -19.88
CA GLY A 62 10.94 35.43 -19.16
C GLY A 62 9.81 34.41 -18.95
N GLU A 63 9.94 33.17 -19.45
CA GLU A 63 9.00 32.09 -19.17
C GLU A 63 9.50 31.12 -18.09
N PHE A 64 8.56 30.68 -17.24
CA PHE A 64 8.82 29.68 -16.22
C PHE A 64 7.68 28.65 -16.18
N VAL A 65 8.02 27.39 -15.99
CA VAL A 65 7.06 26.32 -15.71
C VAL A 65 6.96 26.15 -14.20
N LEU A 66 5.77 26.37 -13.65
CA LEU A 66 5.48 26.02 -12.27
C LEU A 66 5.14 24.53 -12.18
N GLN A 67 6.08 23.73 -11.69
CA GLN A 67 5.86 22.31 -11.47
C GLN A 67 5.11 22.07 -10.16
N VAL A 68 3.79 22.15 -10.20
CA VAL A 68 2.92 21.80 -9.06
C VAL A 68 2.59 20.31 -9.11
N GLY A 69 2.82 19.58 -8.02
CA GLY A 69 2.12 18.31 -7.79
C GLY A 69 2.86 17.01 -8.12
N GLY A 70 4.20 16.99 -8.14
CA GLY A 70 4.96 15.73 -8.16
C GLY A 70 4.61 14.83 -6.96
N VAL A 71 4.60 15.42 -5.76
CA VAL A 71 4.24 14.72 -4.50
C VAL A 71 2.78 14.25 -4.52
N LEU A 72 1.83 15.08 -4.96
CA LEU A 72 0.42 14.71 -5.04
C LEU A 72 0.16 13.60 -6.07
N ARG A 73 0.91 13.59 -7.18
CA ARG A 73 0.82 12.54 -8.20
C ARG A 73 1.38 11.23 -7.66
N GLU A 74 2.54 11.27 -7.01
CA GLU A 74 3.14 10.11 -6.36
C GLU A 74 2.25 9.54 -5.25
N GLN A 75 1.63 10.41 -4.46
CA GLN A 75 0.68 10.01 -3.41
C GLN A 75 -0.51 9.25 -4.01
N ARG A 76 -1.17 9.79 -5.04
CA ARG A 76 -2.29 9.09 -5.71
C ARG A 76 -1.90 7.75 -6.30
N GLN A 77 -0.72 7.68 -6.91
CA GLN A 77 -0.21 6.42 -7.47
C GLN A 77 0.03 5.39 -6.34
N THR A 78 0.64 5.82 -5.24
CA THR A 78 0.93 4.96 -4.08
C THR A 78 -0.36 4.52 -3.38
N GLU A 79 -1.37 5.39 -3.26
CA GLU A 79 -2.69 5.06 -2.73
C GLU A 79 -3.41 4.00 -3.57
N THR A 80 -3.23 4.06 -4.90
CA THR A 80 -3.81 3.07 -5.81
C THR A 80 -3.17 1.70 -5.61
N VAL A 81 -1.84 1.66 -5.55
CA VAL A 81 -1.09 0.43 -5.26
C VAL A 81 -1.49 -0.14 -3.90
N PHE A 82 -1.61 0.71 -2.87
CA PHE A 82 -2.05 0.29 -1.55
C PHE A 82 -3.42 -0.39 -1.58
N LYS A 83 -4.43 0.23 -2.22
CA LYS A 83 -5.77 -0.35 -2.35
C LYS A 83 -5.74 -1.68 -3.10
N GLN A 84 -4.94 -1.79 -4.15
CA GLN A 84 -4.78 -3.03 -4.91
C GLN A 84 -4.18 -4.16 -4.06
N LEU A 85 -3.15 -3.85 -3.26
CA LEU A 85 -2.56 -4.82 -2.34
C LEU A 85 -3.58 -5.32 -1.31
N ILE A 86 -4.36 -4.43 -0.70
CA ILE A 86 -5.39 -4.80 0.28
C ILE A 86 -6.47 -5.71 -0.35
N VAL A 87 -6.93 -5.37 -1.55
CA VAL A 87 -7.93 -6.18 -2.27
C VAL A 87 -7.36 -7.55 -2.63
N GLU A 88 -6.11 -7.61 -3.13
CA GLU A 88 -5.48 -8.87 -3.51
C GLU A 88 -5.22 -9.79 -2.31
N ILE A 89 -4.80 -9.23 -1.16
CA ILE A 89 -4.68 -9.98 0.09
C ILE A 89 -6.03 -10.58 0.46
N ALA A 90 -7.09 -9.76 0.53
CA ALA A 90 -8.42 -10.23 0.89
C ALA A 90 -8.94 -11.33 -0.06
N ARG A 91 -8.73 -11.16 -1.37
CA ARG A 91 -9.10 -12.13 -2.39
C ARG A 91 -8.40 -13.48 -2.21
N ARG A 92 -7.08 -13.47 -1.99
CA ARG A 92 -6.33 -14.73 -1.78
C ARG A 92 -6.74 -15.42 -0.48
N ARG A 93 -6.99 -14.66 0.59
CA ARG A 93 -7.50 -15.23 1.84
C ARG A 93 -8.83 -15.93 1.66
N SER A 94 -9.77 -15.31 0.95
CA SER A 94 -11.03 -15.98 0.65
C SER A 94 -10.88 -17.23 -0.22
N GLU A 95 -9.90 -17.27 -1.13
CA GLU A 95 -9.70 -18.42 -2.02
C GLU A 95 -9.18 -19.66 -1.26
N TYR A 96 -8.29 -19.50 -0.29
CA TYR A 96 -7.75 -20.65 0.45
C TYR A 96 -8.48 -20.98 1.77
N ASP A 97 -9.23 -20.03 2.33
CA ASP A 97 -10.09 -20.31 3.50
C ASP A 97 -11.30 -21.18 3.09
N ASP A 98 -11.80 -21.05 1.85
CA ASP A 98 -12.91 -21.87 1.30
C ASP A 98 -12.48 -23.34 1.05
N ASP A 99 -11.20 -23.58 0.73
CA ASP A 99 -10.66 -24.93 0.48
C ASP A 99 -10.64 -25.82 1.75
N GLY A 100 -10.93 -25.27 2.93
CA GLY A 100 -10.92 -25.98 4.22
C GLY A 100 -12.27 -26.52 4.70
N GLU A 101 -13.39 -26.12 4.10
CA GLU A 101 -14.75 -26.48 4.59
C GLU A 101 -15.42 -27.63 3.81
N ASP A 102 -14.82 -28.13 2.71
CA ASP A 102 -15.46 -29.10 1.80
C ASP A 102 -15.10 -30.59 2.02
N GLU A 103 -14.27 -30.96 3.01
CA GLU A 103 -13.89 -32.36 3.29
C GLU A 103 -14.41 -32.92 4.63
N GLU A 104 -15.61 -32.57 5.08
CA GLU A 104 -16.24 -33.27 6.23
C GLU A 104 -17.74 -33.50 6.05
N GLY A 105 -18.16 -34.21 4.99
CA GLY A 105 -19.59 -34.46 4.80
C GLY A 105 -20.02 -35.39 3.66
N GLY A 106 -19.30 -36.48 3.39
CA GLY A 106 -19.62 -37.30 2.20
C GLY A 106 -19.43 -38.81 2.26
N LEU A 107 -19.10 -39.43 3.40
CA LEU A 107 -19.06 -40.89 3.53
C LEU A 107 -19.46 -41.33 4.95
N SER A 108 -20.71 -41.10 5.33
CA SER A 108 -21.33 -41.77 6.48
C SER A 108 -22.84 -41.91 6.30
N ASP A 109 -23.26 -42.75 5.35
CA ASP A 109 -24.35 -43.71 5.51
C ASP A 109 -24.38 -44.56 4.21
N LEU A 110 -24.04 -45.85 4.26
CA LEU A 110 -24.96 -46.98 4.48
C LEU A 110 -25.86 -47.26 3.26
#